data_AF-A0A1G6HBC6-F1
#
_entry.id   AF-A0A1G6HBC6-F1
#
_cell.length_a   1.000
_cell.length_b   1.000
_cell.length_c   1.000
_cell.angle_alpha   90.00
_cell.angle_beta   90.00
_cell.angle_gamma   90.00
#
_symmetry.space_group_name_H-M   'P 1'
#
loop_
_entity.id
_entity.type
_entity.pdbx_description
1 polymer ?
#
loop_
_entity_poly.entity_id
_entity_poly.type
_entity_poly.pdbx_seq_one_letter_code
_entity_poly.pdbx_strand_id
1 'polypeptide(L)'
;MQTYRERWRENFAQYRNGMVPEQMSTDTKNYLRKIGLWEKESAWTNQAMRDLALSRDEHGQTVLAFEQVTFAVRTFASNRLILLMNEYVLALQTTEHIRDAFEYAVQYRQIDLLEELTKWGEERDSLKEWALVYQLLLDVLNERITHEETIDQARDLIGSVTDPLLKVRLELLEIAAHLKLGRHAKAAYLSETVPKKLASVKDGFAKRVVESWAEFQIAYDLLYNQGKSEEAERHVVQSVINGATPETMLAYCYHLLSYAALLRPARPGSDKLEPSSLSIQYMQRAIFYAEETGLKDYSQCLQTRDLPFVWNVNSERFDIEGIDVYEQVHQYIVRGECEKALQLIEEIELTKNVDAFLVFYKGKATKSVSLLAQAMRRLHKKIG
;
A
#
# COMPACT_ATOMS: atom_id res chain seq x y z
N MET A 1 22.69 -6.39 10.58
CA MET A 1 21.56 -5.54 10.14
C MET A 1 21.96 -4.09 9.81
N GLN A 2 22.75 -3.41 10.66
CA GLN A 2 23.10 -1.99 10.47
C GLN A 2 23.91 -1.71 9.19
N THR A 3 24.91 -2.53 8.88
CA THR A 3 25.68 -2.47 7.62
C THR A 3 24.85 -2.77 6.36
N TYR A 4 23.75 -3.52 6.51
CA TYR A 4 22.81 -3.79 5.42
C TYR A 4 21.91 -2.57 5.15
N ARG A 5 21.45 -1.89 6.22
CA ARG A 5 20.60 -0.69 6.13
C ARG A 5 21.33 0.50 5.48
N GLU A 6 22.60 0.72 5.81
CA GLU A 6 23.40 1.83 5.25
C GLU A 6 23.66 1.67 3.75
N ARG A 7 24.11 0.46 3.34
CA ARG A 7 24.35 0.14 1.92
C ARG A 7 23.07 0.20 1.08
N TRP A 8 21.92 -0.11 1.68
CA TRP A 8 20.62 0.00 1.01
C TRP A 8 20.16 1.45 0.83
N ARG A 9 20.33 2.32 1.84
CA ARG A 9 19.99 3.75 1.74
C ARG A 9 20.79 4.46 0.64
N GLU A 10 22.08 4.15 0.51
CA GLU A 10 22.94 4.70 -0.54
C GLU A 10 22.54 4.22 -1.95
N ASN A 11 22.28 2.92 -2.11
CA ASN A 11 21.78 2.36 -3.37
C ASN A 11 20.38 2.91 -3.72
N PHE A 12 19.56 3.24 -2.72
CA PHE A 12 18.21 3.76 -2.94
C PHE A 12 18.17 5.25 -3.26
N ALA A 13 19.11 6.05 -2.74
CA ALA A 13 19.33 7.42 -3.22
C ALA A 13 19.70 7.42 -4.72
N GLN A 14 20.54 6.47 -5.15
CA GLN A 14 20.85 6.24 -6.56
C GLN A 14 19.64 5.73 -7.35
N TYR A 15 18.76 4.93 -6.73
CA TYR A 15 17.53 4.42 -7.34
C TYR A 15 16.44 5.49 -7.51
N ARG A 16 16.27 6.40 -6.53
CA ARG A 16 15.46 7.63 -6.70
C ARG A 16 15.99 8.41 -7.90
N ASN A 17 17.30 8.62 -7.98
CA ASN A 17 17.91 9.35 -9.09
C ASN A 17 17.71 8.66 -10.45
N GLY A 18 17.53 7.33 -10.48
CA GLY A 18 17.28 6.55 -11.70
C GLY A 18 15.83 6.49 -12.19
N MET A 19 14.83 6.57 -11.29
CA MET A 19 13.39 6.56 -11.66
C MET A 19 12.73 7.94 -11.73
N VAL A 20 13.37 8.98 -11.19
CA VAL A 20 12.89 10.38 -11.25
C VAL A 20 12.73 10.97 -12.68
N PRO A 21 13.38 10.53 -13.77
CA PRO A 21 13.30 11.26 -15.04
C PRO A 21 12.05 11.07 -15.92
N GLU A 22 11.28 9.98 -15.83
CA GLU A 22 10.24 9.67 -16.84
C GLU A 22 8.82 10.17 -16.50
N GLN A 23 8.51 10.46 -15.24
CA GLN A 23 7.15 10.85 -14.83
C GLN A 23 6.88 12.37 -14.84
N MET A 24 7.94 13.18 -14.87
CA MET A 24 7.79 14.64 -14.90
C MET A 24 7.87 15.16 -16.34
N SER A 25 6.83 15.88 -16.78
CA SER A 25 6.80 16.43 -18.14
C SER A 25 7.91 17.47 -18.36
N THR A 26 8.37 17.60 -19.60
CA THR A 26 9.38 18.61 -19.98
C THR A 26 8.92 20.02 -19.61
N ASP A 27 7.64 20.30 -19.74
CA ASP A 27 7.06 21.61 -19.40
C ASP A 27 7.12 21.89 -17.90
N THR A 28 6.78 20.89 -17.06
CA THR A 28 6.95 21.00 -15.60
C THR A 28 8.41 21.29 -15.25
N LYS A 29 9.36 20.55 -15.85
CA LYS A 29 10.80 20.76 -15.60
C LYS A 29 11.23 22.19 -15.96
N ASN A 30 10.82 22.66 -17.13
CA ASN A 30 11.16 24.00 -17.61
C ASN A 30 10.54 25.09 -16.72
N TYR A 31 9.29 24.91 -16.31
CA TYR A 31 8.62 25.85 -15.41
C TYR A 31 9.29 25.90 -14.04
N LEU A 32 9.56 24.75 -13.41
CA LEU A 32 10.25 24.69 -12.11
C LEU A 32 11.66 25.29 -12.15
N ARG A 33 12.39 25.13 -13.26
CA ARG A 33 13.68 25.81 -13.49
C ARG A 33 13.52 27.31 -13.56
N LYS A 34 12.53 27.79 -14.33
CA LYS A 34 12.24 29.22 -14.50
C LYS A 34 11.95 29.91 -13.16
N ILE A 35 11.22 29.25 -12.26
CA ILE A 35 10.90 29.80 -10.93
C ILE A 35 11.91 29.44 -9.84
N GLY A 36 13.03 28.79 -10.20
CA GLY A 36 14.12 28.51 -9.27
C GLY A 36 13.88 27.39 -8.26
N LEU A 37 12.87 26.53 -8.48
CA LEU A 37 12.56 25.38 -7.62
C LEU A 37 13.25 24.09 -8.06
N TRP A 38 13.84 24.07 -9.25
CA TRP A 38 14.59 22.92 -9.75
C TRP A 38 15.89 22.71 -8.97
N GLU A 39 16.13 21.49 -8.46
CA GLU A 39 17.36 21.05 -7.77
C GLU A 39 17.73 21.77 -6.45
N LYS A 40 17.02 22.84 -6.07
CA LYS A 40 17.30 23.60 -4.84
C LYS A 40 16.28 23.29 -3.75
N GLU A 41 16.58 22.32 -2.88
CA GLU A 41 15.71 21.95 -1.75
C GLU A 41 15.29 23.17 -0.91
N SER A 42 16.21 24.08 -0.58
CA SER A 42 15.92 25.27 0.24
C SER A 42 14.99 26.30 -0.41
N ALA A 43 14.80 26.23 -1.75
CA ALA A 43 13.88 27.12 -2.46
C ALA A 43 12.40 26.71 -2.24
N TRP A 44 12.15 25.45 -1.87
CA TRP A 44 10.82 24.96 -1.53
C TRP A 44 10.40 25.49 -0.15
N THR A 45 9.61 26.57 -0.16
CA THR A 45 9.11 27.27 1.03
C THR A 45 7.58 27.31 1.01
N ASN A 46 6.93 27.59 2.15
CA ASN A 46 5.47 27.73 2.20
C ASN A 46 4.96 28.80 1.22
N GLN A 47 5.70 29.90 1.06
CA GLN A 47 5.35 30.94 0.07
C GLN A 47 5.44 30.39 -1.36
N ALA A 48 6.51 29.66 -1.70
CA ALA A 48 6.63 29.03 -3.03
C ALA A 48 5.49 28.05 -3.31
N MET A 49 5.04 27.28 -2.31
CA MET A 49 3.90 26.37 -2.46
C MET A 49 2.59 27.14 -2.69
N ARG A 50 2.36 28.25 -1.97
CA ARG A 50 1.21 29.13 -2.20
C ARG A 50 1.25 29.74 -3.60
N ASP A 51 2.41 30.21 -4.04
CA ASP A 51 2.59 30.78 -5.38
C ASP A 51 2.34 29.74 -6.47
N LEU A 52 2.79 28.50 -6.28
CA LEU A 52 2.48 27.37 -7.17
C LEU A 52 0.97 27.11 -7.25
N ALA A 53 0.28 27.06 -6.11
CA ALA A 53 -1.16 26.82 -6.03
C ALA A 53 -1.99 27.91 -6.73
N LEU A 54 -1.51 29.15 -6.67
CA LEU A 54 -2.13 30.33 -7.28
C LEU A 54 -1.67 30.59 -8.72
N SER A 55 -0.63 29.91 -9.20
CA SER A 55 -0.09 30.11 -10.55
C SER A 55 -1.13 29.77 -11.62
N ARG A 56 -1.27 30.66 -12.61
CA ARG A 56 -2.14 30.47 -13.77
C ARG A 56 -1.41 30.73 -15.07
N ASP A 57 -1.78 30.01 -16.12
CA ASP A 57 -1.34 30.27 -17.48
C ASP A 57 -2.15 31.42 -18.12
N GLU A 58 -1.87 31.70 -19.39
CA GLU A 58 -2.56 32.77 -20.15
C GLU A 58 -4.06 32.51 -20.36
N HIS A 59 -4.54 31.29 -20.12
CA HIS A 59 -5.93 30.88 -20.20
C HIS A 59 -6.61 30.78 -18.83
N GLY A 60 -5.91 31.16 -17.76
CA GLY A 60 -6.43 31.06 -16.39
C GLY A 60 -6.47 29.63 -15.84
N GLN A 61 -5.82 28.66 -16.49
CA GLN A 61 -5.67 27.30 -16.00
C GLN A 61 -4.47 27.20 -15.06
N THR A 62 -4.48 26.24 -14.14
CA THR A 62 -3.34 25.98 -13.27
C THR A 62 -2.14 25.53 -14.10
N VAL A 63 -0.97 26.13 -13.85
CA VAL A 63 0.23 25.88 -14.67
C VAL A 63 0.72 24.44 -14.56
N LEU A 64 0.63 23.85 -13.36
CA LEU A 64 1.04 22.48 -13.09
C LEU A 64 -0.16 21.67 -12.59
N ALA A 65 -0.31 20.45 -13.10
CA ALA A 65 -1.24 19.49 -12.52
C ALA A 65 -0.83 19.11 -11.07
N PHE A 66 -1.82 18.77 -10.23
CA PHE A 66 -1.60 18.38 -8.82
C PHE A 66 -0.52 17.30 -8.65
N GLU A 67 -0.55 16.28 -9.51
CA GLU A 67 0.41 15.16 -9.54
C GLU A 67 1.85 15.64 -9.72
N GLN A 68 2.05 16.63 -10.60
CA GLN A 68 3.37 17.15 -10.95
C GLN A 68 3.96 17.95 -9.78
N VAL A 69 3.11 18.69 -9.05
CA VAL A 69 3.52 19.39 -7.82
C VAL A 69 3.91 18.38 -6.74
N THR A 70 3.04 17.40 -6.46
CA THR A 70 3.32 16.35 -5.48
C THR A 70 4.61 15.60 -5.81
N PHE A 71 4.80 15.21 -7.08
CA PHE A 71 6.00 14.53 -7.54
C PHE A 71 7.25 15.41 -7.39
N ALA A 72 7.17 16.71 -7.70
CA ALA A 72 8.29 17.63 -7.58
C ALA A 72 8.72 17.83 -6.12
N VAL A 73 7.77 18.04 -5.20
CA VAL A 73 8.06 18.15 -3.77
C VAL A 73 8.67 16.85 -3.25
N ARG A 74 8.11 15.69 -3.62
CA ARG A 74 8.64 14.37 -3.28
C ARG A 74 10.07 14.18 -3.78
N THR A 75 10.39 14.70 -4.95
CA THR A 75 11.73 14.59 -5.55
C THR A 75 12.74 15.50 -4.88
N PHE A 76 12.40 16.78 -4.70
CA PHE A 76 13.36 17.82 -4.34
C PHE A 76 13.32 18.26 -2.87
N ALA A 77 12.27 17.88 -2.13
CA ALA A 77 12.04 18.28 -0.74
C ALA A 77 11.31 17.19 0.07
N SER A 78 11.69 15.91 -0.11
CA SER A 78 10.97 14.75 0.44
C SER A 78 10.79 14.79 1.96
N ASN A 79 11.78 15.32 2.70
CA ASN A 79 11.76 15.46 4.15
C ASN A 79 10.67 16.44 4.67
N ARG A 80 10.18 17.32 3.80
CA ARG A 80 9.15 18.33 4.09
C ARG A 80 7.91 18.15 3.24
N LEU A 81 7.75 16.97 2.61
CA LEU A 81 6.65 16.67 1.67
C LEU A 81 5.28 17.03 2.26
N ILE A 82 4.98 16.49 3.44
CA ILE A 82 3.69 16.71 4.09
C ILE A 82 3.47 18.19 4.40
N LEU A 83 4.44 18.84 5.03
CA LEU A 83 4.34 20.25 5.41
C LEU A 83 4.12 21.17 4.20
N LEU A 84 4.89 20.97 3.13
CA LEU A 84 4.82 21.79 1.92
C LEU A 84 3.54 21.53 1.11
N MET A 85 3.12 20.26 1.00
CA MET A 85 1.90 19.92 0.27
C MET A 85 0.63 20.34 1.02
N ASN A 86 0.60 20.29 2.35
CA ASN A 86 -0.51 20.85 3.12
C ASN A 86 -0.66 22.36 2.83
N GLU A 87 0.46 23.10 2.79
CA GLU A 87 0.44 24.53 2.46
C GLU A 87 -0.01 24.82 1.02
N TYR A 88 0.40 23.98 0.07
CA TYR A 88 -0.10 24.05 -1.31
C TYR A 88 -1.61 23.84 -1.36
N VAL A 89 -2.11 22.80 -0.69
CA VAL A 89 -3.53 22.44 -0.66
C VAL A 89 -4.39 23.58 -0.12
N LEU A 90 -3.98 24.17 1.01
CA LEU A 90 -4.72 25.27 1.65
C LEU A 90 -4.77 26.55 0.80
N ALA A 91 -3.90 26.68 -0.19
CA ALA A 91 -3.87 27.82 -1.10
C ALA A 91 -4.56 27.56 -2.44
N LEU A 92 -5.10 26.36 -2.66
CA LEU A 92 -5.81 26.03 -3.89
C LEU A 92 -7.05 26.90 -4.07
N GLN A 93 -7.46 27.10 -5.33
CA GLN A 93 -8.69 27.83 -5.66
C GLN A 93 -9.54 27.11 -6.69
N THR A 94 -8.95 26.21 -7.48
CA THR A 94 -9.66 25.47 -8.53
C THR A 94 -10.34 24.23 -7.95
N THR A 95 -11.61 24.04 -8.30
CA THR A 95 -12.40 22.88 -7.87
C THR A 95 -11.69 21.55 -8.16
N GLU A 96 -11.06 21.42 -9.33
CA GLU A 96 -10.36 20.20 -9.75
C GLU A 96 -9.21 19.82 -8.81
N HIS A 97 -8.31 20.75 -8.48
CA HIS A 97 -7.22 20.44 -7.56
C HIS A 97 -7.69 20.27 -6.11
N ILE A 98 -8.77 20.92 -5.70
CA ILE A 98 -9.34 20.70 -4.36
C ILE A 98 -9.89 19.27 -4.24
N ARG A 99 -10.48 18.72 -5.32
CA ARG A 99 -10.88 17.30 -5.38
C ARG A 99 -9.68 16.37 -5.26
N ASP A 100 -8.59 16.67 -5.96
CA ASP A 100 -7.32 15.92 -5.81
C ASP A 100 -6.75 16.01 -4.38
N ALA A 101 -6.92 17.16 -3.73
CA ALA A 101 -6.47 17.39 -2.37
C ALA A 101 -7.21 16.53 -1.33
N PHE A 102 -8.49 16.22 -1.55
CA PHE A 102 -9.23 15.30 -0.68
C PHE A 102 -8.60 13.90 -0.68
N GLU A 103 -8.27 13.35 -1.86
CA GLU A 103 -7.54 12.07 -1.93
C GLU A 103 -6.16 12.18 -1.28
N TYR A 104 -5.41 13.25 -1.57
CA TYR A 104 -4.11 13.48 -0.93
C TYR A 104 -4.21 13.43 0.61
N ALA A 105 -5.16 14.15 1.19
CA ALA A 105 -5.32 14.20 2.64
C ALA A 105 -5.63 12.82 3.24
N VAL A 106 -6.49 12.02 2.58
CA VAL A 106 -6.77 10.63 3.00
C VAL A 106 -5.54 9.74 2.88
N GLN A 107 -4.84 9.78 1.75
CA GLN A 107 -3.69 8.91 1.48
C GLN A 107 -2.53 9.11 2.46
N TYR A 108 -2.27 10.36 2.83
CA TYR A 108 -1.23 10.72 3.79
C TYR A 108 -1.75 10.86 5.23
N ARG A 109 -3.02 10.47 5.49
CA ARG A 109 -3.67 10.55 6.81
C ARG A 109 -3.57 11.93 7.46
N GLN A 110 -3.71 12.99 6.68
CA GLN A 110 -3.71 14.37 7.14
C GLN A 110 -5.10 14.73 7.68
N ILE A 111 -5.42 14.24 8.89
CA ILE A 111 -6.76 14.36 9.50
C ILE A 111 -7.20 15.81 9.61
N ASP A 112 -6.35 16.69 10.17
CA ASP A 112 -6.68 18.11 10.35
C ASP A 112 -6.94 18.81 9.00
N LEU A 113 -6.13 18.49 7.98
CA LEU A 113 -6.32 19.02 6.63
C LEU A 113 -7.62 18.51 6.01
N LEU A 114 -7.95 17.23 6.20
CA LEU A 114 -9.17 16.64 5.69
C LEU A 114 -10.41 17.27 6.35
N GLU A 115 -10.36 17.54 7.65
CA GLU A 115 -11.40 18.29 8.36
C GLU A 115 -11.62 19.70 7.79
N GLU A 116 -10.53 20.41 7.47
CA GLU A 116 -10.61 21.74 6.85
C GLU A 116 -11.17 21.67 5.43
N LEU A 117 -10.71 20.72 4.62
CA LEU A 117 -11.23 20.50 3.26
C LEU A 117 -12.72 20.16 3.26
N THR A 118 -13.18 19.31 4.19
CA THR A 118 -14.59 18.95 4.31
C THR A 118 -15.44 20.17 4.65
N LYS A 119 -15.06 20.96 5.67
CA LYS A 119 -15.76 22.22 6.02
C LYS A 119 -15.82 23.18 4.84
N TRP A 120 -14.70 23.33 4.14
CA TRP A 120 -14.61 24.20 2.97
C TRP A 120 -15.50 23.73 1.81
N GLY A 121 -15.61 22.41 1.61
CA GLY A 121 -16.45 21.82 0.59
C GLY A 121 -17.95 21.93 0.88
N GLU A 122 -18.36 22.00 2.15
CA GLU A 122 -19.76 22.22 2.54
C GLU A 122 -20.29 23.59 2.09
N GLU A 123 -19.42 24.60 2.09
CA GLU A 123 -19.75 25.97 1.68
C GLU A 123 -19.81 26.15 0.14
N ARG A 124 -19.43 25.12 -0.63
CA ARG A 124 -19.29 25.18 -2.09
C ARG A 124 -20.11 24.09 -2.77
N ASP A 125 -21.14 24.48 -3.50
CA ASP A 125 -22.04 23.54 -4.20
C ASP A 125 -21.30 22.52 -5.08
N SER A 126 -20.23 22.93 -5.76
CA SER A 126 -19.42 22.05 -6.64
C SER A 126 -18.58 21.00 -5.92
N LEU A 127 -18.44 21.11 -4.59
CA LEU A 127 -17.66 20.24 -3.71
C LEU A 127 -18.50 19.55 -2.64
N LYS A 128 -19.80 19.81 -2.58
CA LYS A 128 -20.69 19.29 -1.53
C LYS A 128 -20.72 17.76 -1.47
N GLU A 129 -20.79 17.08 -2.63
CA GLU A 129 -20.71 15.60 -2.66
C GLU A 129 -19.36 15.09 -2.15
N TRP A 130 -18.28 15.81 -2.47
CA TRP A 130 -16.94 15.47 -2.04
C TRP A 130 -16.82 15.61 -0.52
N ALA A 131 -17.17 16.77 0.04
CA ALA A 131 -17.19 16.97 1.49
C ALA A 131 -17.94 15.84 2.21
N LEU A 132 -19.12 15.48 1.71
CA LEU A 132 -19.95 14.45 2.31
C LEU A 132 -19.30 13.04 2.27
N VAL A 133 -18.72 12.63 1.13
CA VAL A 133 -18.05 11.33 1.02
C VAL A 133 -16.77 11.28 1.86
N TYR A 134 -16.02 12.37 1.88
CA TYR A 134 -14.77 12.44 2.63
C TYR A 134 -14.98 12.64 4.13
N GLN A 135 -16.14 13.12 4.56
CA GLN A 135 -16.56 13.05 5.95
C GLN A 135 -16.69 11.59 6.42
N LEU A 136 -17.31 10.71 5.62
CA LEU A 136 -17.36 9.28 5.93
C LEU A 136 -15.95 8.67 6.04
N LEU A 137 -15.06 9.00 5.08
CA LEU A 137 -13.66 8.53 5.13
C LEU A 137 -12.92 9.04 6.37
N LEU A 138 -13.16 10.29 6.78
CA LEU A 138 -12.62 10.88 8.00
C LEU A 138 -13.12 10.15 9.25
N ASP A 139 -14.40 9.79 9.30
CA ASP A 139 -14.97 9.04 10.43
C ASP A 139 -14.40 7.62 10.52
N VAL A 140 -14.13 6.97 9.38
CA VAL A 140 -13.40 5.69 9.33
C VAL A 140 -11.95 5.86 9.81
N LEU A 141 -11.24 6.89 9.34
CA LEU A 141 -9.84 7.13 9.73
C LEU A 141 -9.69 7.43 11.23
N ASN A 142 -10.68 8.08 11.83
CA ASN A 142 -10.76 8.35 13.27
C ASN A 142 -11.38 7.21 14.08
N GLU A 143 -11.69 6.08 13.46
CA GLU A 143 -12.31 4.91 14.10
C GLU A 143 -13.62 5.24 14.84
N ARG A 144 -14.38 6.23 14.34
CA ARG A 144 -15.66 6.67 14.94
C ARG A 144 -16.82 5.74 14.59
N ILE A 145 -16.65 4.92 13.57
CA ILE A 145 -17.65 3.97 13.09
C ILE A 145 -17.03 2.58 12.85
N THR A 146 -17.85 1.55 12.99
CA THR A 146 -17.51 0.16 12.75
C THR A 146 -17.42 -0.18 11.26
N HIS A 147 -16.87 -1.35 10.93
CA HIS A 147 -16.81 -1.83 9.54
C HIS A 147 -18.20 -2.12 8.97
N GLU A 148 -19.14 -2.61 9.77
CA GLU A 148 -20.54 -2.76 9.39
C GLU A 148 -21.20 -1.41 9.06
N GLU A 149 -21.07 -0.42 9.95
CA GLU A 149 -21.60 0.93 9.72
C GLU A 149 -20.96 1.59 8.49
N THR A 150 -19.66 1.34 8.26
CA THR A 150 -18.95 1.80 7.06
C THR A 150 -19.60 1.26 5.78
N ILE A 151 -19.98 -0.02 5.77
CA ILE A 151 -20.64 -0.66 4.61
C ILE A 151 -22.02 -0.04 4.37
N ASP A 152 -22.82 0.10 5.42
CA ASP A 152 -24.18 0.61 5.31
C ASP A 152 -24.19 2.07 4.84
N GLN A 153 -23.36 2.92 5.47
CA GLN A 153 -23.24 4.33 5.08
C GLN A 153 -22.66 4.48 3.67
N ALA A 154 -21.66 3.68 3.28
CA ALA A 154 -21.11 3.75 1.92
C ALA A 154 -22.17 3.44 0.86
N ARG A 155 -23.03 2.44 1.09
CA ARG A 155 -24.12 2.07 0.18
C ARG A 155 -25.19 3.14 0.06
N ASP A 156 -25.59 3.73 1.19
CA ASP A 156 -26.55 4.84 1.20
C ASP A 156 -26.00 6.02 0.40
N LEU A 157 -24.71 6.34 0.58
CA LEU A 157 -24.06 7.43 -0.16
C LEU A 157 -23.94 7.15 -1.66
N ILE A 158 -23.63 5.91 -2.08
CA ILE A 158 -23.58 5.54 -3.50
C ILE A 158 -24.89 5.88 -4.23
N GLY A 159 -26.04 5.74 -3.55
CA GLY A 159 -27.36 6.10 -4.07
C GLY A 159 -27.59 7.61 -4.19
N SER A 160 -26.90 8.41 -3.37
CA SER A 160 -27.07 9.87 -3.28
C SER A 160 -26.11 10.68 -4.16
N VAL A 161 -24.88 10.19 -4.39
CA VAL A 161 -23.87 10.92 -5.16
C VAL A 161 -24.08 10.77 -6.67
N THR A 162 -23.65 11.77 -7.43
CA THR A 162 -23.73 11.75 -8.89
C THR A 162 -22.36 11.57 -9.54
N ASP A 163 -21.28 12.02 -8.88
CA ASP A 163 -19.91 11.89 -9.38
C ASP A 163 -19.48 10.42 -9.49
N PRO A 164 -19.09 9.93 -10.68
CA PRO A 164 -18.73 8.53 -10.88
C PRO A 164 -17.46 8.12 -10.12
N LEU A 165 -16.50 9.02 -9.90
CA LEU A 165 -15.29 8.72 -9.13
C LEU A 165 -15.64 8.49 -7.66
N LEU A 166 -16.51 9.33 -7.09
CA LEU A 166 -16.97 9.17 -5.71
C LEU A 166 -17.71 7.84 -5.49
N LYS A 167 -18.52 7.40 -6.46
CA LYS A 167 -19.17 6.07 -6.41
C LYS A 167 -18.14 4.95 -6.34
N VAL A 168 -17.13 4.97 -7.21
CA VAL A 168 -16.05 3.97 -7.15
C VAL A 168 -15.32 4.04 -5.82
N ARG A 169 -15.04 5.25 -5.31
CA ARG A 169 -14.32 5.43 -4.05
C ARG A 169 -15.07 4.82 -2.86
N LEU A 170 -16.39 4.99 -2.81
CA LEU A 170 -17.28 4.39 -1.81
C LEU A 170 -17.34 2.86 -1.95
N GLU A 171 -17.38 2.33 -3.17
CA GLU A 171 -17.33 0.88 -3.41
C GLU A 171 -16.01 0.27 -2.94
N LEU A 172 -14.88 0.95 -3.16
CA LEU A 172 -13.58 0.51 -2.63
C LEU A 172 -13.53 0.56 -1.09
N LEU A 173 -14.22 1.53 -0.48
CA LEU A 173 -14.37 1.58 0.98
C LEU A 173 -15.19 0.39 1.50
N GLU A 174 -16.31 0.05 0.83
CA GLU A 174 -17.12 -1.13 1.12
C GLU A 174 -16.30 -2.43 0.97
N ILE A 175 -15.52 -2.56 -0.11
CA ILE A 175 -14.62 -3.71 -0.34
C ILE A 175 -13.62 -3.84 0.81
N ALA A 176 -12.96 -2.75 1.20
CA ALA A 176 -11.99 -2.75 2.28
C ALA A 176 -12.63 -3.19 3.62
N ALA A 177 -13.83 -2.69 3.93
CA ALA A 177 -14.57 -3.07 5.13
C ALA A 177 -14.98 -4.56 5.10
N HIS A 178 -15.45 -5.07 3.96
CA HIS A 178 -15.75 -6.50 3.79
C HIS A 178 -14.52 -7.39 4.02
N LEU A 179 -13.35 -6.99 3.52
CA LEU A 179 -12.10 -7.72 3.76
C LEU A 179 -11.71 -7.73 5.23
N LYS A 180 -11.88 -6.61 5.95
CA LYS A 180 -11.63 -6.54 7.41
C LYS A 180 -12.55 -7.45 8.21
N LEU A 181 -13.77 -7.69 7.71
CA LEU A 181 -14.73 -8.61 8.31
C LEU A 181 -14.57 -10.07 7.83
N GLY A 182 -13.55 -10.39 7.03
CA GLY A 182 -13.34 -11.74 6.48
C GLY A 182 -14.37 -12.16 5.42
N ARG A 183 -15.17 -11.22 4.90
CA ARG A 183 -16.23 -11.48 3.90
C ARG A 183 -15.66 -11.49 2.47
N HIS A 184 -14.67 -12.35 2.23
CA HIS A 184 -13.86 -12.38 1.01
C HIS A 184 -14.67 -12.54 -0.28
N ALA A 185 -15.65 -13.46 -0.32
CA ALA A 185 -16.47 -13.67 -1.51
C ALA A 185 -17.25 -12.42 -1.96
N LYS A 186 -17.72 -11.61 -1.00
CA LYS A 186 -18.42 -10.36 -1.30
C LYS A 186 -17.46 -9.29 -1.79
N ALA A 187 -16.28 -9.18 -1.17
CA ALA A 187 -15.23 -8.26 -1.62
C ALA A 187 -14.79 -8.58 -3.06
N ALA A 188 -14.53 -9.85 -3.38
CA ALA A 188 -14.17 -10.32 -4.71
C ALA A 188 -15.20 -9.91 -5.78
N TYR A 189 -16.49 -10.20 -5.51
CA TYR A 189 -17.59 -9.86 -6.42
C TYR A 189 -17.67 -8.36 -6.73
N LEU A 190 -17.52 -7.51 -5.70
CA LEU A 190 -17.54 -6.06 -5.89
C LEU A 190 -16.34 -5.57 -6.71
N SER A 191 -15.14 -6.09 -6.39
CA SER A 191 -13.88 -5.73 -7.05
C SER A 191 -13.90 -5.99 -8.56
N GLU A 192 -14.59 -7.03 -9.06
CA GLU A 192 -14.69 -7.33 -10.50
C GLU A 192 -15.32 -6.20 -11.32
N THR A 193 -16.16 -5.36 -10.69
CA THR A 193 -16.89 -4.29 -11.40
C THR A 193 -16.14 -2.96 -11.42
N VAL A 194 -15.18 -2.77 -10.51
CA VAL A 194 -14.47 -1.51 -10.31
C VAL A 194 -13.70 -1.03 -11.56
N PRO A 195 -12.90 -1.88 -12.25
CA PRO A 195 -12.14 -1.41 -13.42
C PRO A 195 -13.02 -0.85 -14.53
N LYS A 196 -14.19 -1.45 -14.77
CA LYS A 196 -15.15 -0.98 -15.79
C LYS A 196 -15.74 0.38 -15.44
N LYS A 197 -15.97 0.65 -14.15
CA LYS A 197 -16.49 1.94 -13.67
C LYS A 197 -15.43 3.02 -13.73
N LEU A 198 -14.17 2.69 -13.44
CA LEU A 198 -13.04 3.63 -13.54
C LEU A 198 -12.74 4.05 -14.98
N ALA A 199 -12.99 3.18 -15.95
CA ALA A 199 -12.74 3.46 -17.37
C ALA A 199 -13.52 4.69 -17.90
N SER A 200 -14.66 5.04 -17.31
CA SER A 200 -15.46 6.22 -17.70
C SER A 200 -15.17 7.48 -16.89
N VAL A 201 -14.32 7.39 -15.86
CA VAL A 201 -13.93 8.55 -15.03
C VAL A 201 -12.88 9.39 -15.75
N LYS A 202 -13.00 10.72 -15.66
CA LYS A 202 -12.01 11.67 -16.18
C LYS A 202 -10.64 11.45 -15.52
N ASP A 203 -9.58 11.45 -16.31
CA ASP A 203 -8.21 11.35 -15.82
C ASP A 203 -7.83 12.53 -14.89
N GLY A 204 -7.09 12.22 -13.83
CA GLY A 204 -6.61 13.16 -12.82
C GLY A 204 -5.94 12.42 -11.66
N PHE A 205 -5.35 13.16 -10.71
CA PHE A 205 -4.62 12.58 -9.58
C PHE A 205 -5.52 11.67 -8.75
N ALA A 206 -6.71 12.15 -8.37
CA ALA A 206 -7.65 11.38 -7.56
C ALA A 206 -8.03 10.05 -8.24
N LYS A 207 -8.31 10.06 -9.55
CA LYS A 207 -8.59 8.83 -10.31
C LYS A 207 -7.41 7.85 -10.23
N ARG A 208 -6.18 8.32 -10.46
CA ARG A 208 -4.99 7.46 -10.42
C ARG A 208 -4.75 6.87 -9.04
N VAL A 209 -4.98 7.64 -7.98
CA VAL A 209 -4.93 7.12 -6.60
C VAL A 209 -5.96 6.00 -6.41
N VAL A 210 -7.20 6.21 -6.85
CA VAL A 210 -8.28 5.22 -6.77
C VAL A 210 -7.99 3.97 -7.62
N GLU A 211 -7.39 4.13 -8.80
CA GLU A 211 -6.91 3.03 -9.62
C GLU A 211 -5.85 2.20 -8.88
N SER A 212 -4.85 2.85 -8.26
CA SER A 212 -3.84 2.13 -7.47
C SER A 212 -4.48 1.29 -6.37
N TRP A 213 -5.47 1.84 -5.65
CA TRP A 213 -6.24 1.11 -4.64
C TRP A 213 -7.03 -0.05 -5.23
N ALA A 214 -7.72 0.15 -6.36
CA ALA A 214 -8.46 -0.92 -7.02
C ALA A 214 -7.52 -2.07 -7.43
N GLU A 215 -6.41 -1.76 -8.09
CA GLU A 215 -5.39 -2.71 -8.51
C GLU A 215 -4.81 -3.50 -7.31
N PHE A 216 -4.54 -2.81 -6.19
CA PHE A 216 -4.06 -3.47 -4.98
C PHE A 216 -5.10 -4.42 -4.38
N GLN A 217 -6.37 -4.02 -4.31
CA GLN A 217 -7.44 -4.87 -3.76
C GLN A 217 -7.72 -6.09 -4.65
N ILE A 218 -7.70 -5.92 -5.97
CA ILE A 218 -7.82 -7.02 -6.93
C ILE A 218 -6.66 -8.00 -6.73
N ALA A 219 -5.44 -7.49 -6.65
CA ALA A 219 -4.27 -8.34 -6.40
C ALA A 219 -4.33 -9.07 -5.06
N TYR A 220 -4.81 -8.41 -4.01
CA TYR A 220 -4.96 -9.01 -2.70
C TYR A 220 -5.92 -10.22 -2.76
N ASP A 221 -7.06 -10.06 -3.42
CA ASP A 221 -8.03 -11.14 -3.62
C ASP A 221 -7.45 -12.29 -4.47
N LEU A 222 -6.83 -11.95 -5.60
CA LEU A 222 -6.17 -12.92 -6.48
C LEU A 222 -5.13 -13.76 -5.73
N LEU A 223 -4.33 -13.14 -4.86
CA LEU A 223 -3.30 -13.83 -4.10
C LEU A 223 -3.89 -14.67 -2.97
N TYR A 224 -4.60 -14.04 -2.03
CA TYR A 224 -4.98 -14.68 -0.77
C TYR A 224 -6.21 -15.58 -0.88
N ASN A 225 -7.14 -15.26 -1.79
CA ASN A 225 -8.38 -16.01 -1.93
C ASN A 225 -8.36 -16.97 -3.13
N GLN A 226 -7.73 -16.56 -4.24
CA GLN A 226 -7.71 -17.37 -5.47
C GLN A 226 -6.40 -18.13 -5.70
N GLY A 227 -5.32 -17.80 -4.99
CA GLY A 227 -3.99 -18.41 -5.17
C GLY A 227 -3.32 -18.09 -6.51
N LYS A 228 -3.82 -17.09 -7.26
CA LYS A 228 -3.34 -16.68 -8.58
C LYS A 228 -2.18 -15.68 -8.47
N SER A 229 -1.05 -16.16 -7.98
CA SER A 229 0.10 -15.31 -7.62
C SER A 229 0.66 -14.48 -8.79
N GLU A 230 0.75 -15.05 -10.00
CA GLU A 230 1.26 -14.32 -11.19
C GLU A 230 0.30 -13.23 -11.67
N GLU A 231 -1.01 -13.44 -11.58
CA GLU A 231 -2.01 -12.40 -11.89
C GLU A 231 -1.96 -11.30 -10.83
N ALA A 232 -1.91 -11.66 -9.55
CA ALA A 232 -1.77 -10.71 -8.46
C ALA A 232 -0.55 -9.81 -8.63
N GLU A 233 0.62 -10.39 -8.94
CA GLU A 233 1.85 -9.63 -9.18
C GLU A 233 1.67 -8.57 -10.26
N ARG A 234 1.05 -8.91 -11.40
CA ARG A 234 0.83 -7.96 -12.50
C ARG A 234 0.01 -6.76 -12.06
N HIS A 235 -1.06 -6.98 -11.30
CA HIS A 235 -1.91 -5.91 -10.76
C HIS A 235 -1.14 -5.03 -9.75
N VAL A 236 -0.41 -5.61 -8.79
CA VAL A 236 0.36 -4.78 -7.84
C VAL A 236 1.47 -4.00 -8.52
N VAL A 237 2.12 -4.55 -9.55
CA VAL A 237 3.11 -3.79 -10.34
C VAL A 237 2.47 -2.55 -10.95
N GLN A 238 1.22 -2.63 -11.45
CA GLN A 238 0.50 -1.44 -11.94
C GLN A 238 0.32 -0.39 -10.83
N SER A 239 -0.07 -0.80 -9.62
CA SER A 239 -0.13 0.13 -8.47
C SER A 239 1.25 0.76 -8.18
N VAL A 240 2.34 0.00 -8.25
CA VAL A 240 3.67 0.52 -7.91
C VAL A 240 4.19 1.51 -8.96
N ILE A 241 3.98 1.25 -10.24
CA ILE A 241 4.45 2.13 -11.32
C ILE A 241 3.53 3.34 -11.52
N ASN A 242 2.32 3.31 -10.98
CA ASN A 242 1.43 4.45 -10.93
C ASN A 242 2.06 5.55 -10.05
N GLY A 243 2.48 6.65 -10.68
CA GLY A 243 3.17 7.76 -10.02
C GLY A 243 2.35 8.48 -8.93
N ALA A 244 1.05 8.22 -8.85
CA ALA A 244 0.15 8.76 -7.82
C ALA A 244 0.09 7.90 -6.54
N THR A 245 0.66 6.69 -6.53
CA THR A 245 0.63 5.82 -5.35
C THR A 245 1.44 6.43 -4.21
N PRO A 246 0.83 6.66 -3.03
CA PRO A 246 1.52 7.25 -1.90
C PRO A 246 2.53 6.25 -1.30
N GLU A 247 3.59 6.75 -0.67
CA GLU A 247 4.64 5.92 -0.07
C GLU A 247 4.09 4.98 1.01
N THR A 248 3.06 5.42 1.74
CA THR A 248 2.36 4.62 2.75
C THR A 248 1.75 3.37 2.12
N MET A 249 1.22 3.50 0.91
CA MET A 249 0.66 2.39 0.14
C MET A 249 1.74 1.52 -0.50
N LEU A 250 2.86 2.10 -0.94
CA LEU A 250 3.99 1.33 -1.49
C LEU A 250 4.52 0.30 -0.50
N ALA A 251 4.47 0.57 0.81
CA ALA A 251 4.81 -0.43 1.83
C ALA A 251 3.94 -1.69 1.71
N TYR A 252 2.62 -1.53 1.56
CA TYR A 252 1.68 -2.65 1.38
C TYR A 252 1.84 -3.31 0.01
N CYS A 253 2.02 -2.54 -1.06
CA CYS A 253 2.23 -3.07 -2.40
C CYS A 253 3.47 -3.96 -2.46
N TYR A 254 4.61 -3.48 -1.94
CA TYR A 254 5.83 -4.28 -1.94
C TYR A 254 5.75 -5.50 -1.01
N HIS A 255 4.99 -5.42 0.09
CA HIS A 255 4.71 -6.59 0.90
C HIS A 255 3.93 -7.64 0.09
N LEU A 256 2.87 -7.22 -0.62
CA LEU A 256 2.06 -8.10 -1.43
C LEU A 256 2.86 -8.70 -2.60
N LEU A 257 3.72 -7.91 -3.25
CA LEU A 257 4.64 -8.37 -4.28
C LEU A 257 5.63 -9.42 -3.75
N SER A 258 6.11 -9.26 -2.51
CA SER A 258 6.98 -10.26 -1.89
C SER A 258 6.30 -11.63 -1.82
N TYR A 259 5.04 -11.67 -1.40
CA TYR A 259 4.30 -12.93 -1.33
C TYR A 259 3.87 -13.45 -2.70
N ALA A 260 3.44 -12.59 -3.62
CA ALA A 260 3.11 -12.99 -4.98
C ALA A 260 4.33 -13.57 -5.71
N ALA A 261 5.53 -13.06 -5.43
CA ALA A 261 6.78 -13.55 -5.98
C ALA A 261 7.44 -14.66 -5.15
N LEU A 262 6.82 -15.13 -4.05
CA LEU A 262 7.46 -16.03 -3.09
C LEU A 262 7.95 -17.34 -3.74
N LEU A 263 7.10 -17.93 -4.58
CA LEU A 263 7.35 -19.16 -5.32
C LEU A 263 7.09 -18.90 -6.81
N ARG A 264 8.02 -19.31 -7.67
CA ARG A 264 7.90 -19.16 -9.13
C ARG A 264 8.24 -20.45 -9.86
N PRO A 265 7.70 -20.66 -11.08
CA PRO A 265 8.16 -21.73 -11.95
C PRO A 265 9.68 -21.67 -12.11
N ALA A 266 10.38 -22.79 -11.87
CA ALA A 266 11.84 -22.88 -12.02
C ALA A 266 12.29 -22.50 -13.44
N ARG A 267 11.40 -22.72 -14.42
CA ARG A 267 11.53 -22.34 -15.84
C ARG A 267 10.14 -22.02 -16.39
N PRO A 268 10.03 -21.19 -17.45
CA PRO A 268 8.76 -20.95 -18.14
C PRO A 268 8.07 -22.27 -18.52
N GLY A 269 6.82 -22.46 -18.06
CA GLY A 269 6.03 -23.68 -18.30
C GLY A 269 6.33 -24.87 -17.40
N SER A 270 7.14 -24.71 -16.34
CA SER A 270 7.39 -25.77 -15.36
C SER A 270 6.39 -25.75 -14.21
N ASP A 271 5.85 -26.92 -13.84
CA ASP A 271 5.02 -27.09 -12.63
C ASP A 271 5.85 -27.04 -11.34
N LYS A 272 7.18 -27.15 -11.45
CA LYS A 272 8.08 -27.10 -10.29
C LYS A 272 8.25 -25.65 -9.85
N LEU A 273 7.74 -25.33 -8.67
CA LEU A 273 7.91 -24.04 -8.04
C LEU A 273 9.20 -23.98 -7.20
N GLU A 274 9.92 -22.87 -7.29
CA GLU A 274 11.14 -22.58 -6.54
C GLU A 274 11.05 -21.20 -5.86
N PRO A 275 11.68 -21.03 -4.68
CA PRO A 275 11.78 -19.73 -4.03
C PRO A 275 12.46 -18.69 -4.92
N SER A 276 11.92 -17.47 -4.93
CA SER A 276 12.51 -16.36 -5.68
C SER A 276 13.22 -15.38 -4.76
N SER A 277 14.50 -15.08 -5.04
CA SER A 277 15.24 -14.04 -4.33
C SER A 277 14.65 -12.63 -4.51
N LEU A 278 13.79 -12.44 -5.53
CA LEU A 278 13.05 -11.20 -5.74
C LEU A 278 12.06 -10.93 -4.61
N SER A 279 11.50 -11.97 -3.98
CA SER A 279 10.62 -11.82 -2.82
C SER A 279 11.32 -11.09 -1.67
N ILE A 280 12.57 -11.46 -1.36
CA ILE A 280 13.40 -10.80 -0.35
C ILE A 280 13.59 -9.31 -0.68
N GLN A 281 13.88 -8.99 -1.94
CA GLN A 281 14.07 -7.60 -2.37
C GLN A 281 12.80 -6.77 -2.21
N TYR A 282 11.63 -7.33 -2.57
CA TYR A 282 10.35 -6.66 -2.37
C TYR A 282 10.03 -6.48 -0.88
N MET A 283 10.24 -7.50 -0.04
CA MET A 283 10.03 -7.37 1.40
C MET A 283 10.90 -6.27 2.02
N GLN A 284 12.16 -6.13 1.58
CA GLN A 284 13.04 -5.06 2.03
C GLN A 284 12.55 -3.67 1.61
N ARG A 285 11.98 -3.54 0.40
CA ARG A 285 11.32 -2.30 -0.03
C ARG A 285 10.10 -2.00 0.82
N ALA A 286 9.30 -3.02 1.16
CA ALA A 286 8.14 -2.85 2.03
C ALA A 286 8.53 -2.28 3.40
N ILE A 287 9.58 -2.84 4.03
CA ILE A 287 10.14 -2.36 5.29
C ILE A 287 10.64 -0.92 5.15
N PHE A 288 11.38 -0.61 4.09
CA PHE A 288 11.87 0.75 3.85
C PHE A 288 10.72 1.77 3.81
N TYR A 289 9.70 1.53 2.99
CA TYR A 289 8.56 2.45 2.91
C TYR A 289 7.77 2.54 4.22
N ALA A 290 7.63 1.42 4.95
CA ALA A 290 6.98 1.43 6.26
C ALA A 290 7.76 2.28 7.29
N GLU A 291 9.10 2.21 7.31
CA GLU A 291 9.94 3.03 8.18
C GLU A 291 9.87 4.52 7.79
N GLU A 292 10.03 4.84 6.51
CA GLU A 292 10.05 6.22 6.01
C GLU A 292 8.71 6.95 6.23
N THR A 293 7.61 6.20 6.23
CA THR A 293 6.26 6.74 6.42
C THR A 293 5.75 6.66 7.85
N GLY A 294 6.60 6.22 8.79
CA GLY A 294 6.26 6.17 10.21
C GLY A 294 5.30 5.05 10.61
N LEU A 295 5.07 4.05 9.74
CA LEU A 295 4.28 2.84 10.03
C LEU A 295 5.07 1.87 10.93
N LYS A 296 5.43 2.30 12.15
CA LYS A 296 6.38 1.61 13.04
C LYS A 296 5.96 0.19 13.38
N ASP A 297 4.72 -0.02 13.83
CA ASP A 297 4.24 -1.33 14.24
C ASP A 297 4.20 -2.31 13.06
N TYR A 298 3.81 -1.80 11.90
CA TYR A 298 3.79 -2.57 10.67
C TYR A 298 5.21 -2.92 10.19
N SER A 299 6.14 -1.97 10.22
CA SER A 299 7.55 -2.21 9.91
C SER A 299 8.17 -3.26 10.85
N GLN A 300 7.90 -3.15 12.15
CA GLN A 300 8.34 -4.14 13.14
C GLN A 300 7.80 -5.52 12.81
N CYS A 301 6.50 -5.63 12.50
CA CYS A 301 5.88 -6.87 12.07
C CYS A 301 6.58 -7.48 10.84
N LEU A 302 6.85 -6.67 9.82
CA LEU A 302 7.58 -7.10 8.63
C LEU A 302 8.98 -7.61 8.98
N GLN A 303 9.69 -6.96 9.90
CA GLN A 303 11.05 -7.30 10.30
C GLN A 303 11.14 -8.56 11.17
N THR A 304 10.21 -8.74 12.11
CA THR A 304 10.29 -9.83 13.09
C THR A 304 9.55 -11.07 12.65
N ARG A 305 8.63 -10.97 11.68
CA ARG A 305 7.82 -12.11 11.21
C ARG A 305 7.93 -12.33 9.71
N ASP A 306 7.54 -11.33 8.91
CA ASP A 306 7.28 -11.59 7.48
C ASP A 306 8.59 -11.74 6.65
N LEU A 307 9.63 -10.96 6.93
CA LEU A 307 10.96 -11.13 6.32
C LEU A 307 11.66 -12.42 6.76
N PRO A 308 11.70 -12.79 8.06
CA PRO A 308 12.16 -14.11 8.51
C PRO A 308 11.46 -15.27 7.81
N PHE A 309 10.14 -15.19 7.62
CA PHE A 309 9.39 -16.18 6.85
C PHE A 309 9.90 -16.29 5.41
N VAL A 310 10.04 -15.16 4.71
CA VAL A 310 10.55 -15.14 3.33
C VAL A 310 11.97 -15.71 3.26
N TRP A 311 12.84 -15.38 4.22
CA TRP A 311 14.18 -15.96 4.31
C TRP A 311 14.15 -17.47 4.53
N ASN A 312 13.33 -17.97 5.46
CA ASN A 312 13.19 -19.39 5.71
C ASN A 312 12.71 -20.15 4.48
N VAL A 313 11.75 -19.60 3.72
CA VAL A 313 11.30 -20.18 2.43
C VAL A 313 12.43 -20.25 1.41
N ASN A 314 13.30 -19.24 1.37
CA ASN A 314 14.51 -19.21 0.54
C ASN A 314 15.69 -20.01 1.15
N SER A 315 15.49 -20.71 2.27
CA SER A 315 16.53 -21.45 3.00
C SER A 315 17.71 -20.60 3.47
N GLU A 316 17.49 -19.29 3.68
CA GLU A 316 18.47 -18.35 4.20
C GLU A 316 18.62 -18.47 5.71
N ARG A 317 19.87 -18.44 6.19
CA ARG A 317 20.18 -18.51 7.62
C ARG A 317 20.34 -17.10 8.20
N PHE A 318 19.65 -16.83 9.29
CA PHE A 318 19.67 -15.54 10.01
C PHE A 318 19.67 -15.75 11.52
N ASP A 319 19.99 -14.70 12.27
CA ASP A 319 19.95 -14.70 13.74
C ASP A 319 18.51 -14.67 14.26
N ILE A 320 18.20 -15.55 15.22
CA ILE A 320 16.84 -15.78 15.72
C ILE A 320 16.45 -14.86 16.87
N GLU A 321 17.40 -14.09 17.42
CA GLU A 321 17.10 -13.15 18.50
C GLU A 321 16.09 -12.08 18.05
N GLY A 322 15.02 -11.90 18.83
CA GLY A 322 13.97 -10.93 18.54
C GLY A 322 13.01 -11.31 17.39
N ILE A 323 13.12 -12.52 16.85
CA ILE A 323 12.24 -13.03 15.77
C ILE A 323 10.97 -13.65 16.35
N ASP A 324 9.88 -13.61 15.60
CA ASP A 324 8.64 -14.29 15.95
C ASP A 324 8.87 -15.79 16.18
N VAL A 325 8.25 -16.33 17.23
CA VAL A 325 8.51 -17.69 17.72
C VAL A 325 8.19 -18.77 16.67
N TYR A 326 7.20 -18.55 15.80
CA TYR A 326 6.88 -19.50 14.73
C TYR A 326 7.98 -19.52 13.66
N GLU A 327 8.57 -18.36 13.37
CA GLU A 327 9.69 -18.27 12.42
C GLU A 327 11.02 -18.73 13.03
N GLN A 328 11.18 -18.67 14.35
CA GLN A 328 12.28 -19.36 15.04
C GLN A 328 12.20 -20.87 14.85
N VAL A 329 11.00 -21.47 15.03
CA VAL A 329 10.77 -22.90 14.75
C VAL A 329 11.14 -23.22 13.30
N HIS A 330 10.65 -22.42 12.35
CA HIS A 330 10.91 -22.63 10.93
C HIS A 330 12.42 -22.54 10.62
N GLN A 331 13.14 -21.60 11.23
CA GLN A 331 14.59 -21.46 11.05
C GLN A 331 15.36 -22.66 11.64
N TYR A 332 14.97 -23.20 12.80
CA TYR A 332 15.57 -24.44 13.30
C TYR A 332 15.42 -25.60 12.32
N ILE A 333 14.27 -25.70 11.64
CA ILE A 333 14.05 -26.71 10.59
C ILE A 333 14.98 -26.47 9.38
N VAL A 334 15.11 -25.22 8.92
CA VAL A 334 16.02 -24.85 7.81
C VAL A 334 17.47 -25.17 8.14
N ARG A 335 17.88 -25.02 9.41
CA ARG A 335 19.23 -25.38 9.89
C ARG A 335 19.45 -26.89 10.05
N GLY A 336 18.38 -27.70 10.01
CA GLY A 336 18.42 -29.14 10.30
C GLY A 336 18.42 -29.48 11.79
N GLU A 337 18.14 -28.51 12.66
CA GLU A 337 18.09 -28.64 14.12
C GLU A 337 16.68 -29.12 14.58
N CYS A 338 16.21 -30.25 14.04
CA CYS A 338 14.83 -30.70 14.22
C CYS A 338 14.43 -30.93 15.69
N GLU A 339 15.35 -31.39 16.55
CA GLU A 339 15.06 -31.60 17.97
C GLU A 339 14.70 -30.30 18.70
N LYS A 340 15.46 -29.23 18.44
CA LYS A 340 15.17 -27.90 19.00
C LYS A 340 13.85 -27.33 18.46
N ALA A 341 13.58 -27.55 17.17
CA ALA A 341 12.30 -27.17 16.58
C ALA A 341 11.14 -27.87 17.30
N LEU A 342 11.26 -29.17 17.60
CA LEU A 342 10.23 -29.94 18.29
C LEU A 342 10.05 -29.51 19.74
N GLN A 343 11.13 -29.27 20.48
CA GLN A 343 11.07 -28.73 21.84
C GLN A 343 10.31 -27.40 21.88
N LEU A 344 10.68 -26.46 20.98
CA LEU A 344 10.01 -25.17 20.90
C LEU A 344 8.53 -25.30 20.46
N ILE A 345 8.22 -26.24 19.55
CA ILE A 345 6.83 -26.54 19.18
C ILE A 345 6.03 -27.01 20.41
N GLU A 346 6.57 -27.93 21.21
CA GLU A 346 5.92 -28.43 22.42
C GLU A 346 5.65 -27.30 23.42
N GLU A 347 6.60 -26.38 23.62
CA GLU A 347 6.44 -25.19 24.45
C GLU A 347 5.31 -24.27 23.93
N ILE A 348 5.22 -24.05 22.62
CA ILE A 348 4.15 -23.26 22.00
C ILE A 348 2.80 -23.96 22.17
N GLU A 349 2.73 -25.28 21.97
CA GLU A 349 1.49 -26.08 22.11
C GLU A 349 0.93 -26.04 23.55
N LEU A 350 1.79 -25.87 24.56
CA LEU A 350 1.38 -25.72 25.96
C LEU A 350 0.78 -24.36 26.29
N THR A 351 1.16 -23.31 25.54
CA THR A 351 0.83 -21.92 25.89
C THR A 351 -0.18 -21.27 24.95
N LYS A 352 -0.34 -21.79 23.74
CA LYS A 352 -1.15 -21.17 22.68
C LYS A 352 -2.02 -22.19 21.96
N ASN A 353 -3.03 -21.68 21.27
CA ASN A 353 -3.87 -22.51 20.42
C ASN A 353 -3.09 -22.96 19.18
N VAL A 354 -3.12 -24.25 18.87
CA VAL A 354 -2.33 -24.86 17.80
C VAL A 354 -2.89 -24.48 16.44
N ASP A 355 -2.22 -23.57 15.75
CA ASP A 355 -2.59 -23.17 14.39
C ASP A 355 -2.12 -24.20 13.33
N ALA A 356 -2.51 -23.97 12.07
CA ALA A 356 -2.18 -24.89 10.99
C ALA A 356 -0.70 -24.84 10.57
N PHE A 357 -0.03 -23.71 10.76
CA PHE A 357 1.39 -23.53 10.41
C PHE A 357 2.29 -24.28 11.39
N LEU A 358 1.97 -24.28 12.69
CA LEU A 358 2.70 -25.05 13.69
C LEU A 358 2.61 -26.56 13.42
N VAL A 359 1.44 -27.05 13.03
CA VAL A 359 1.27 -28.46 12.60
C VAL A 359 2.08 -28.76 11.34
N PHE A 360 2.12 -27.82 10.39
CA PHE A 360 2.94 -27.94 9.19
C PHE A 360 4.44 -28.01 9.54
N TYR A 361 4.94 -27.14 10.41
CA TYR A 361 6.33 -27.16 10.87
C TYR A 361 6.67 -28.42 11.64
N LYS A 362 5.79 -28.89 12.54
CA LYS A 362 5.94 -30.18 13.22
C LYS A 362 6.04 -31.33 12.21
N GLY A 363 5.16 -31.34 11.21
CA GLY A 363 5.19 -32.30 10.10
C GLY A 363 6.50 -32.26 9.30
N LYS A 364 7.05 -31.07 9.02
CA LYS A 364 8.37 -30.93 8.37
C LYS A 364 9.50 -31.45 9.25
N ALA A 365 9.52 -31.09 10.53
CA ALA A 365 10.56 -31.50 11.48
C ALA A 365 10.60 -33.02 11.68
N THR A 366 9.43 -33.67 11.83
CA THR A 366 9.32 -35.13 11.99
C THR A 366 9.26 -35.90 10.68
N LYS A 367 9.22 -35.22 9.53
CA LYS A 367 8.94 -35.80 8.20
C LYS A 367 7.64 -36.63 8.16
N SER A 368 6.62 -36.23 8.94
CA SER A 368 5.38 -36.97 9.07
C SER A 368 4.35 -36.53 8.01
N VAL A 369 4.08 -37.42 7.05
CA VAL A 369 3.05 -37.20 6.02
C VAL A 369 1.66 -36.99 6.63
N SER A 370 1.34 -37.67 7.73
CA SER A 370 0.04 -37.53 8.39
C SER A 370 -0.15 -36.15 9.00
N LEU A 371 0.89 -35.57 9.61
CA LEU A 371 0.88 -34.21 10.14
C LEU A 371 0.78 -33.17 9.01
N LEU A 372 1.51 -33.36 7.91
CA LEU A 372 1.40 -32.48 6.74
C LEU A 372 -0.03 -32.52 6.14
N ALA A 373 -0.62 -33.71 6.00
CA ALA A 373 -2.01 -33.84 5.55
C ALA A 373 -3.01 -33.20 6.53
N GLN A 374 -2.74 -33.28 7.84
CA GLN A 374 -3.55 -32.61 8.85
C GLN A 374 -3.45 -31.08 8.74
N ALA A 375 -2.25 -30.53 8.54
CA ALA A 375 -2.03 -29.10 8.34
C ALA A 375 -2.82 -28.60 7.11
N MET A 376 -2.76 -29.31 5.99
CA MET A 376 -3.51 -28.98 4.78
C MET A 376 -5.02 -28.96 5.01
N ARG A 377 -5.57 -29.95 5.72
CA ARG A 377 -7.00 -29.96 6.08
C ARG A 377 -7.40 -28.77 6.96
N ARG A 378 -6.52 -28.34 7.88
CA ARG A 378 -6.76 -27.18 8.73
C ARG A 378 -6.71 -25.87 7.96
N LEU A 379 -5.77 -25.72 7.02
CA LEU A 379 -5.68 -24.55 6.14
C LEU A 379 -6.94 -24.43 5.27
N HIS A 380 -7.41 -25.53 4.69
CA HIS A 380 -8.61 -25.52 3.85
C HIS A 380 -9.88 -25.11 4.61
N LYS A 381 -10.06 -25.59 5.85
CA LYS A 381 -11.20 -25.22 6.71
C LYS A 381 -11.24 -23.75 7.14
N LYS A 382 -10.15 -23.00 6.99
CA LYS A 382 -10.12 -21.56 7.26
C LYS A 382 -10.54 -20.70 6.06
N ILE A 383 -10.59 -21.28 4.86
CA ILE A 383 -10.83 -20.56 3.60
C ILE A 383 -12.31 -20.64 3.17
N GLY A 384 -13.04 -21.66 3.62
CA GLY A 384 -14.49 -21.80 3.43
C GLY A 384 -15.25 -21.47 4.69
#